data_AF-A0A2S6S4J4-F1
#
_entry.id   AF-A0A2S6S4J4-F1
#
_cell.length_a   1.000
_cell.length_b   1.000
_cell.length_c   1.000
_cell.angle_alpha   90.00
_cell.angle_beta   90.00
_cell.angle_gamma   90.00
#
_symmetry.space_group_name_H-M   'P 1'
#
loop_
_entity.id
_entity.type
_entity.pdbx_description
1 polymer ?
#
loop_
_entity_poly.entity_id
_entity_poly.type
_entity_poly.pdbx_seq_one_letter_code
_entity_poly.pdbx_strand_id
1 'polypeptide(L)'
;MIISAPISLGELIDKISILLIKRKKITDESKNNHISNELNKLQEILNNSSIDKKKIDPLIIELKNINLKLWQIEDEIRICEKEKDFSEKFVNLARSVYKYNDIRASIKLKINNDFGSSLVEIKSYENY
;
A
#
# COMPACT_ATOMS: atom_id res chain seq x y z
N MET A 1 -15.49 10.26 -14.49
CA MET A 1 -16.22 8.99 -14.60
C MET A 1 -15.68 8.04 -13.53
N ILE A 2 -16.53 7.29 -12.84
CA ILE A 2 -16.12 6.26 -11.85
C ILE A 2 -16.33 4.89 -12.50
N ILE A 3 -15.37 3.98 -12.32
CA ILE A 3 -15.46 2.58 -12.76
C ILE A 3 -15.47 1.73 -11.50
N SER A 4 -16.42 0.79 -11.42
CA SER A 4 -16.53 -0.17 -10.32
C SER A 4 -16.00 -1.53 -10.76
N ALA A 5 -15.11 -2.11 -9.96
CA ALA A 5 -14.56 -3.45 -10.17
C ALA A 5 -14.52 -4.18 -8.82
N PRO A 6 -14.78 -5.50 -8.79
CA PRO A 6 -14.61 -6.28 -7.58
C PRO A 6 -13.11 -6.41 -7.27
N ILE A 7 -12.73 -6.15 -6.03
CA ILE A 7 -11.36 -6.29 -5.52
C ILE A 7 -11.38 -7.02 -4.17
N SER A 8 -10.26 -7.64 -3.79
CA SER A 8 -10.15 -8.24 -2.46
C SER A 8 -10.16 -7.17 -1.36
N LEU A 9 -10.49 -7.57 -0.14
CA LEU A 9 -10.44 -6.65 1.00
C LEU A 9 -9.00 -6.14 1.23
N GLY A 10 -8.02 -7.03 1.12
CA GLY A 10 -6.61 -6.68 1.24
C GLY A 10 -6.19 -5.60 0.24
N GLU A 11 -6.66 -5.66 -1.00
CA GLU A 11 -6.42 -4.62 -2.02
C GLU A 11 -7.05 -3.27 -1.64
N LEU A 12 -8.30 -3.28 -1.15
CA LEU A 12 -9.00 -2.07 -0.71
C LEU A 12 -8.22 -1.39 0.43
N ILE A 13 -7.85 -2.17 1.46
CA ILE A 13 -7.14 -1.66 2.63
C ILE A 13 -5.74 -1.15 2.25
N ASP A 14 -5.04 -1.87 1.38
CA ASP A 14 -3.73 -1.47 0.88
C ASP A 14 -3.80 -0.12 0.15
N LYS A 15 -4.77 0.06 -0.74
CA LYS A 15 -5.01 1.32 -1.43
C LYS A 15 -5.33 2.47 -0.47
N ILE A 16 -6.20 2.24 0.52
CA ILE A 16 -6.49 3.21 1.59
C ILE A 16 -5.21 3.60 2.33
N SER A 17 -4.36 2.63 2.69
CA SER A 17 -3.12 2.88 3.43
C SER A 17 -2.12 3.75 2.64
N ILE A 18 -2.02 3.55 1.32
CA ILE A 18 -1.20 4.37 0.43
C ILE A 18 -1.74 5.81 0.35
N LEU A 19 -3.05 5.98 0.19
CA LEU A 19 -3.67 7.30 0.13
C LEU A 19 -3.51 8.07 1.45
N LEU A 20 -3.55 7.39 2.60
CA LEU A 20 -3.25 7.99 3.90
C LEU A 20 -1.81 8.50 4.02
N ILE A 21 -0.84 7.85 3.36
CA ILE A 21 0.54 8.33 3.28
C ILE A 21 0.62 9.53 2.35
N LYS A 22 0.06 9.40 1.14
CA LYS A 22 0.05 10.45 0.12
C LYS A 22 -0.53 11.75 0.65
N ARG A 23 -1.69 11.69 1.31
CA ARG A 23 -2.35 12.86 1.93
C ARG A 23 -1.48 13.57 2.98
N LYS A 24 -0.58 12.84 3.65
CA LYS A 24 0.33 13.41 4.65
C LYS A 24 1.62 13.94 4.05
N LYS A 25 2.11 13.36 2.94
CA LYS A 25 3.43 13.63 2.36
C LYS A 25 3.40 14.62 1.22
N ILE A 26 2.31 14.67 0.46
CA ILE A 26 2.14 15.60 -0.66
C ILE A 26 1.57 16.89 -0.08
N THR A 27 2.21 18.03 -0.33
CA THR A 27 1.77 19.35 0.17
C THR A 27 0.97 20.15 -0.85
N ASP A 28 1.05 19.77 -2.14
CA ASP A 28 0.29 20.34 -3.23
C ASP A 28 -1.23 20.19 -2.97
N GLU A 29 -1.93 21.31 -2.85
CA GLU A 29 -3.34 21.37 -2.50
C GLU A 29 -4.24 20.68 -3.53
N SER A 30 -3.98 20.92 -4.82
CA SER A 30 -4.75 20.32 -5.92
C SER A 30 -4.64 18.79 -5.87
N LYS A 31 -3.43 18.27 -5.73
CA LYS A 31 -3.20 16.82 -5.58
C LYS A 31 -3.85 16.28 -4.31
N ASN A 32 -3.77 17.00 -3.20
CA ASN A 32 -4.40 16.59 -1.94
C ASN A 32 -5.92 16.54 -2.02
N ASN A 33 -6.55 17.44 -2.77
CA ASN A 33 -8.00 17.41 -3.01
C ASN A 33 -8.39 16.13 -3.78
N HIS A 34 -7.61 15.76 -4.81
CA HIS A 34 -7.80 14.49 -5.53
C HIS A 34 -7.61 13.27 -4.63
N ILE A 35 -6.53 13.24 -3.85
CA ILE A 35 -6.23 12.14 -2.91
C ILE A 35 -7.34 12.00 -1.86
N SER A 36 -7.81 13.11 -1.31
CA SER A 36 -8.84 13.10 -0.27
C SER A 36 -10.19 12.64 -0.82
N ASN A 37 -10.56 13.07 -2.02
CA ASN A 37 -11.77 12.59 -2.69
C ASN A 37 -11.72 11.07 -2.95
N GLU A 38 -10.60 10.54 -3.43
CA GLU A 38 -10.42 9.09 -3.63
C GLU A 38 -10.47 8.33 -2.29
N LEU A 39 -9.74 8.83 -1.28
CA LEU A 39 -9.69 8.22 0.05
C LEU A 39 -11.06 8.15 0.71
N ASN A 40 -11.84 9.24 0.67
CA ASN A 40 -13.17 9.31 1.26
C ASN A 40 -14.11 8.25 0.67
N LYS A 41 -14.08 8.06 -0.66
CA LYS A 41 -14.89 7.04 -1.33
C LYS A 41 -14.53 5.62 -0.93
N LEU A 42 -13.23 5.31 -0.83
CA LEU A 42 -12.79 3.99 -0.39
C LEU A 42 -13.09 3.73 1.09
N GLN A 43 -12.96 4.77 1.93
CA GLN A 43 -13.33 4.70 3.34
C GLN A 43 -14.83 4.53 3.54
N GLU A 44 -15.66 5.14 2.70
CA GLU A 44 -17.11 4.93 2.72
C GLU A 44 -17.46 3.46 2.44
N ILE A 45 -16.84 2.84 1.42
CA ILE A 45 -17.02 1.41 1.13
C ILE A 45 -16.64 0.55 2.35
N LEU A 46 -15.51 0.84 2.99
CA LEU A 46 -15.07 0.12 4.18
C LEU A 46 -16.02 0.35 5.37
N ASN A 47 -16.47 1.59 5.60
CA ASN A 47 -17.35 1.95 6.70
C ASN A 47 -18.76 1.34 6.56
N ASN A 48 -19.23 1.15 5.33
CA ASN A 48 -20.51 0.51 5.03
C ASN A 48 -20.42 -1.02 5.05
N SER A 49 -19.24 -1.60 5.25
CA SER A 49 -19.05 -3.04 5.42
C SER A 49 -19.30 -3.48 6.86
N SER A 50 -19.61 -4.76 7.07
CA SER A 50 -19.79 -5.35 8.41
C SER A 50 -18.48 -5.70 9.12
N ILE A 51 -17.36 -5.12 8.69
CA ILE A 51 -16.02 -5.43 9.22
C ILE A 51 -15.82 -4.79 10.59
N ASP A 52 -15.32 -5.58 11.55
CA ASP A 52 -14.95 -5.09 12.87
C ASP A 52 -13.72 -4.17 12.80
N LYS A 53 -13.96 -2.87 13.02
CA LYS A 53 -12.91 -1.84 13.01
C LYS A 53 -11.76 -2.16 13.98
N LYS A 54 -12.07 -2.70 15.16
CA LYS A 54 -11.04 -3.03 16.16
C LYS A 54 -10.07 -4.10 15.67
N LYS A 55 -10.50 -4.97 14.76
CA LYS A 55 -9.67 -6.02 14.18
C LYS A 55 -8.91 -5.55 12.94
N ILE A 56 -9.51 -4.71 12.10
CA ILE A 56 -8.90 -4.26 10.84
C ILE A 56 -7.94 -3.07 11.03
N ASP A 57 -8.17 -2.20 12.02
CA ASP A 57 -7.35 -1.01 12.26
C ASP A 57 -5.85 -1.33 12.50
N PRO A 58 -5.47 -2.35 13.29
CA PRO A 58 -4.08 -2.76 13.42
C PRO A 58 -3.45 -3.17 12.07
N LEU A 59 -4.19 -3.85 11.20
CA LEU A 59 -3.72 -4.31 9.90
C LEU A 59 -3.58 -3.15 8.90
N ILE A 60 -4.47 -2.14 8.98
CA ILE A 60 -4.33 -0.87 8.25
C ILE A 60 -3.02 -0.17 8.65
N ILE A 61 -2.71 -0.12 9.95
CA ILE A 61 -1.47 0.49 10.46
C ILE A 61 -0.25 -0.29 9.97
N GLU A 62 -0.30 -1.61 10.01
CA GLU A 62 0.78 -2.48 9.54
C GLU A 62 1.06 -2.26 8.05
N LEU A 63 0.03 -2.28 7.19
CA LEU A 63 0.16 -1.98 5.76
C LEU A 63 0.70 -0.58 5.51
N LYS A 64 0.22 0.41 6.27
CA LYS A 64 0.70 1.78 6.16
C LYS A 64 2.20 1.88 6.50
N ASN A 65 2.67 1.17 7.50
CA ASN A 65 4.09 1.17 7.87
C ASN A 65 4.96 0.56 6.77
N ILE A 66 4.52 -0.55 6.17
CA ILE A 66 5.24 -1.18 5.04
C ILE A 66 5.20 -0.30 3.79
N ASN A 67 4.05 0.28 3.46
CA ASN A 67 3.93 1.21 2.34
C ASN A 67 4.77 2.47 2.55
N LEU A 68 4.93 2.95 3.79
CA LEU A 68 5.81 4.07 4.10
C LEU A 68 7.29 3.69 3.91
N LYS A 69 7.70 2.49 4.30
CA LYS A 69 9.05 1.99 4.02
C LYS A 69 9.32 1.90 2.53
N LEU A 70 8.39 1.32 1.76
CA LEU A 70 8.50 1.25 0.29
C LEU A 70 8.60 2.65 -0.33
N TRP A 71 7.82 3.62 0.15
CA TRP A 71 7.92 5.01 -0.29
C TRP A 71 9.33 5.58 -0.03
N GLN A 72 9.88 5.38 1.17
CA GLN A 72 11.21 5.86 1.51
C GLN A 72 12.31 5.21 0.67
N ILE A 73 12.20 3.89 0.42
CA ILE A 73 13.13 3.17 -0.45
C ILE A 73 13.11 3.74 -1.87
N GLU A 74 11.92 3.97 -2.42
CA GLU A 74 11.75 4.59 -3.75
C GLU A 74 12.35 6.00 -3.81
N ASP A 75 12.13 6.83 -2.78
CA ASP A 75 12.72 8.16 -2.69
C ASP A 75 14.26 8.10 -2.68
N GLU A 76 14.85 7.19 -1.89
CA GLU A 76 16.30 7.00 -1.82
C GLU A 76 16.88 6.47 -3.14
N ILE A 77 16.19 5.55 -3.83
CA ILE A 77 16.59 5.06 -5.17
C ILE A 77 16.63 6.23 -6.17
N ARG A 78 15.66 7.13 -6.12
CA ARG A 78 15.62 8.31 -7.00
C ARG A 78 16.73 9.32 -6.70
N ILE A 79 17.16 9.44 -5.44
CA ILE A 79 18.32 10.25 -5.07
C ILE A 79 19.58 9.64 -5.67
N CYS A 80 19.81 8.34 -5.49
CA CYS A 80 20.92 7.63 -6.10
C CYS A 80 20.93 7.79 -7.63
N GLU A 81 19.78 7.64 -8.30
CA GLU A 81 19.64 7.84 -9.75
C GLU A 81 20.03 9.27 -10.18
N LYS A 82 19.53 10.29 -9.47
CA LYS A 82 19.85 11.69 -9.73
C LYS A 82 21.34 11.99 -9.58
N GLU A 83 21.98 11.36 -8.60
CA GLU A 83 23.41 11.48 -8.31
C GLU A 83 24.27 10.56 -9.18
N LYS A 84 23.65 9.64 -9.93
CA LYS A 84 24.31 8.54 -10.66
C LYS A 84 25.15 7.63 -9.75
N ASP A 85 24.74 7.48 -8.50
CA ASP A 85 25.35 6.58 -7.52
C ASP A 85 24.74 5.18 -7.64
N PHE A 86 25.45 4.28 -8.32
CA PHE A 86 25.08 2.87 -8.47
C PHE A 86 25.93 1.95 -7.58
N SER A 87 26.35 2.46 -6.42
CA SER A 87 27.13 1.70 -5.44
C SER A 87 26.30 0.60 -4.74
N GLU A 88 26.93 -0.05 -3.77
CA GLU A 88 26.28 -1.05 -2.91
C GLU A 88 25.01 -0.50 -2.22
N LYS A 89 24.95 0.82 -1.93
CA LYS A 89 23.72 1.46 -1.41
C LYS A 89 22.55 1.25 -2.36
N PHE A 90 22.72 1.57 -3.64
CA PHE A 90 21.69 1.40 -4.66
C PHE A 90 21.27 -0.08 -4.80
N VAL A 91 22.25 -0.98 -4.86
CA VAL A 91 22.01 -2.43 -4.97
C VAL A 91 21.20 -2.95 -3.78
N ASN A 92 21.53 -2.53 -2.56
CA ASN A 92 20.83 -2.93 -1.35
C ASN A 92 19.40 -2.36 -1.29
N LEU A 93 19.21 -1.10 -1.69
CA LEU A 93 17.89 -0.50 -1.81
C LEU A 93 17.02 -1.25 -2.82
N ALA A 94 17.52 -1.48 -4.04
CA ALA A 94 16.82 -2.21 -5.09
C ALA A 94 16.43 -3.63 -4.65
N ARG A 95 17.35 -4.36 -4.00
CA ARG A 95 17.08 -5.69 -3.43
C ARG A 95 16.07 -5.66 -2.28
N SER A 96 15.94 -4.56 -1.57
CA SER A 96 14.95 -4.46 -0.49
C SER A 96 13.52 -4.29 -1.00
N VAL A 97 13.34 -3.78 -2.22
CA VAL A 97 12.02 -3.50 -2.81
C VAL A 97 11.14 -4.75 -2.85
N TYR A 98 11.63 -5.86 -3.43
CA TYR A 98 10.81 -7.08 -3.52
C TYR A 98 10.53 -7.65 -2.12
N LYS A 99 11.50 -7.63 -1.21
CA LYS A 99 11.33 -8.12 0.17
C LYS A 99 10.19 -7.41 0.89
N TYR A 100 10.12 -6.09 0.78
CA TYR A 100 9.04 -5.32 1.39
C TYR A 100 7.71 -5.44 0.64
N ASN A 101 7.73 -5.65 -0.68
CA ASN A 101 6.52 -5.97 -1.45
C ASN A 101 5.95 -7.35 -1.09
N ASP A 102 6.79 -8.32 -0.74
CA ASP A 102 6.35 -9.64 -0.29
C ASP A 102 5.73 -9.56 1.11
N ILE A 103 6.32 -8.77 2.01
CA ILE A 103 5.71 -8.48 3.32
C ILE A 103 4.35 -7.78 3.14
N ARG A 104 4.26 -6.78 2.25
CA ARG A 104 3.00 -6.11 1.92
C ARG A 104 1.96 -7.12 1.42
N ALA A 105 2.36 -8.02 0.53
CA ALA A 105 1.47 -9.06 0.01
C ALA A 105 1.03 -10.05 1.09
N SER A 106 1.92 -10.46 2.00
CA SER A 106 1.55 -11.36 3.10
C SER A 106 0.54 -10.72 4.05
N ILE A 107 0.65 -9.41 4.31
CA ILE A 107 -0.34 -8.70 5.13
C ILE A 107 -1.69 -8.59 4.40
N LYS A 108 -1.69 -8.31 3.08
CA LYS A 108 -2.92 -8.34 2.27
C LYS A 108 -3.60 -9.71 2.32
N LEU A 109 -2.82 -10.78 2.19
CA LEU A 109 -3.32 -12.14 2.28
C LEU A 109 -3.90 -12.45 3.66
N LYS A 110 -3.22 -12.02 4.73
CA LYS A 110 -3.72 -12.13 6.11
C LYS A 110 -5.08 -11.43 6.27
N ILE A 111 -5.23 -10.20 5.77
CA ILE A 111 -6.52 -9.49 5.77
C ILE A 111 -7.59 -10.28 5.02
N ASN A 112 -7.26 -10.84 3.85
CA ASN A 112 -8.23 -11.63 3.10
C ASN A 112 -8.69 -12.87 3.88
N ASN A 113 -7.77 -13.55 4.56
CA ASN A 113 -8.07 -14.74 5.35
C ASN A 113 -8.86 -14.42 6.63
N ASP A 114 -8.44 -13.41 7.39
CA ASP A 114 -9.04 -13.05 8.68
C ASP A 114 -10.49 -12.56 8.56
N PHE A 115 -10.85 -12.00 7.39
CA PHE A 115 -12.17 -11.41 7.14
C PHE A 115 -12.95 -12.12 6.02
N GLY A 116 -12.47 -13.27 5.54
CA GLY A 116 -13.18 -14.11 4.57
C GLY A 116 -13.42 -13.44 3.22
N SER A 117 -12.43 -12.72 2.68
CA SER A 117 -12.54 -12.12 1.35
C SER A 117 -12.68 -13.21 0.27
N SER A 118 -13.69 -13.07 -0.60
CA SER A 118 -13.94 -14.01 -1.70
C SER A 118 -12.93 -13.92 -2.84
N LEU A 119 -12.15 -12.84 -2.87
CA LEU A 119 -11.09 -12.61 -3.83
C LEU A 119 -9.74 -12.58 -3.11
N VAL A 120 -8.71 -13.09 -3.77
CA VAL A 120 -7.34 -13.07 -3.29
C VAL A 120 -6.42 -12.78 -4.46
N GLU A 121 -5.49 -11.85 -4.29
CA GLU A 121 -4.41 -11.64 -5.26
C GLU A 121 -3.45 -12.84 -5.19
N ILE A 122 -3.24 -13.53 -6.31
CA ILE A 122 -2.31 -14.66 -6.41
C ILE A 122 -0.98 -14.15 -6.94
N LYS A 123 0.10 -14.54 -6.27
CA LYS A 123 1.46 -14.28 -6.71
C LYS A 123 2.17 -15.60 -6.99
N SER A 124 2.94 -15.62 -8.06
CA SER A 124 3.82 -16.74 -8.42
C SER A 124 5.23 -16.19 -8.52
N TYR A 125 6.06 -16.50 -7.54
CA TYR A 125 7.48 -16.16 -7.55
C TYR A 125 8.30 -17.43 -7.42
N GLU A 126 9.48 -17.43 -8.03
CA GLU A 126 10.50 -18.43 -7.72
C GLU A 126 11.03 -18.16 -6.30
N ASN A 127 11.35 -19.24 -5.58
CA ASN A 127 12.03 -19.10 -4.29
C ASN A 127 13.47 -18.62 -4.58
N TYR A 128 13.82 -17.42 -4.12
CA TYR A 128 15.16 -16.82 -4.25
C TYR A 128 15.97 -16.90 -2.95
#